data_AF-A0A932LL14-F1
#
_entry.id   AF-A0A932LL14-F1
#
_cell.length_a   1.000
_cell.length_b   1.000
_cell.length_c   1.000
_cell.angle_alpha   90.00
_cell.angle_beta   90.00
_cell.angle_gamma   90.00
#
_symmetry.space_group_name_H-M   'P 1'
#
loop_
_entity.id
_entity.type
_entity.pdbx_description
1 polymer ?
#
loop_
_entity_poly.entity_id
_entity_poly.type
_entity_poly.pdbx_seq_one_letter_code
_entity_poly.pdbx_strand_id
1 'polypeptide(L)'
;MKVQATEEQRTQLRTCVGASERLLMLAADMKKAAALSEPGSAEAHQRWNEVLRHAMQSHHQVFLQSLNTDQQADLKDRLRKMDKTWSELSARFETMDRDLAEGTPDAKRLSAHAKELEKSLKKWQKQHRELGLEIGVEG
;
A
#
# COMPACT_ATOMS: atom_id res chain seq x y z
N MET A 1 24.49 15.85 0.83
CA MET A 1 24.79 14.98 1.98
C MET A 1 24.09 13.64 1.73
N LYS A 2 24.75 12.47 1.84
CA LYS A 2 24.04 11.20 1.70
C LYS A 2 23.36 10.89 3.04
N VAL A 3 22.05 11.04 3.08
CA VAL A 3 21.23 10.61 4.21
C VAL A 3 21.39 9.09 4.34
N GLN A 4 21.75 8.58 5.52
CA GLN A 4 21.82 7.15 5.80
C GLN A 4 20.63 6.75 6.67
N ALA A 5 19.92 5.71 6.26
CA ALA A 5 18.83 5.16 7.06
C ALA A 5 19.32 4.37 8.26
N THR A 6 18.60 4.52 9.37
CA THR A 6 18.73 3.66 10.55
C THR A 6 18.21 2.24 10.26
N GLU A 7 18.60 1.26 11.05
CA GLU A 7 18.09 -0.12 10.92
C GLU A 7 16.57 -0.20 11.09
N GLU A 8 16.01 0.65 11.95
CA GLU A 8 14.56 0.79 12.09
C GLU A 8 13.93 1.30 10.79
N GLN A 9 14.45 2.39 10.21
CA GLN A 9 13.98 2.94 8.92
C GLN A 9 14.08 1.90 7.80
N ARG A 10 15.16 1.12 7.74
CA ARG A 10 15.33 0.01 6.79
C ARG A 10 14.26 -1.07 6.97
N THR A 11 13.98 -1.44 8.21
CA THR A 11 12.98 -2.46 8.56
C THR A 11 11.57 -2.00 8.20
N GLN A 12 11.22 -0.76 8.52
CA GLN A 12 9.92 -0.19 8.16
C GLN A 12 9.74 -0.13 6.64
N LEU A 13 10.77 0.31 5.91
CA LEU A 13 10.72 0.41 4.46
C LEU A 13 10.55 -0.97 3.79
N ARG A 14 11.31 -1.98 4.23
CA ARG A 14 11.14 -3.37 3.77
C ARG A 14 9.74 -3.91 4.08
N THR A 15 9.20 -3.58 5.25
CA THR A 15 7.85 -4.01 5.66
C THR A 15 6.78 -3.37 4.78
N CYS A 16 6.89 -2.07 4.49
CA CYS A 16 6.00 -1.38 3.55
C CYS A 16 6.07 -2.01 2.15
N VAL A 17 7.27 -2.29 1.64
CA VAL A 17 7.42 -2.97 0.33
C VAL A 17 6.78 -4.36 0.36
N GLY A 18 7.05 -5.19 1.37
CA GLY A 18 6.44 -6.52 1.48
C GLY A 18 4.91 -6.48 1.64
N ALA A 19 4.38 -5.48 2.35
CA ALA A 19 2.95 -5.23 2.46
C ALA A 19 2.33 -4.93 1.10
N SER A 20 2.98 -4.06 0.30
CA SER A 20 2.51 -3.75 -1.05
C SER A 20 2.43 -4.98 -1.93
N GLU A 21 3.40 -5.89 -1.84
CA GLU A 21 3.44 -7.12 -2.63
C GLU A 21 2.29 -8.06 -2.27
N ARG A 22 2.02 -8.21 -0.97
CA ARG A 22 0.85 -9.00 -0.50
C ARG A 22 -0.46 -8.41 -0.99
N LEU A 23 -0.62 -7.09 -0.91
CA LEU A 23 -1.83 -6.43 -1.41
C LEU A 23 -1.95 -6.53 -2.94
N LEU A 24 -0.84 -6.48 -3.69
CA LEU A 24 -0.87 -6.72 -5.13
C LEU A 24 -1.35 -8.14 -5.48
N MET A 25 -0.88 -9.15 -4.74
CA MET A 25 -1.35 -10.53 -4.91
C MET A 25 -2.85 -10.65 -4.59
N LEU A 26 -3.29 -10.11 -3.46
CA LEU A 26 -4.71 -10.15 -3.08
C LEU A 26 -5.60 -9.41 -4.09
N ALA A 27 -5.14 -8.29 -4.65
CA ALA A 27 -5.89 -7.57 -5.69
C ALA A 27 -6.05 -8.43 -6.95
N ALA A 28 -5.02 -9.18 -7.33
CA ALA A 28 -5.07 -10.12 -8.44
C ALA A 28 -6.02 -11.28 -8.18
N ASP A 29 -6.00 -11.84 -6.96
CA ASP A 29 -6.91 -12.92 -6.54
C ASP A 29 -8.37 -12.45 -6.57
N MET A 30 -8.66 -11.25 -6.07
CA MET A 30 -10.02 -10.69 -6.09
C MET A 30 -10.53 -10.45 -7.52
N LYS A 31 -9.66 -9.97 -8.41
CA LYS A 31 -9.99 -9.85 -9.83
C LYS A 31 -10.32 -11.21 -10.46
N LYS A 32 -9.57 -12.27 -10.09
CA LYS A 32 -9.81 -13.63 -10.57
C LYS A 32 -11.12 -14.20 -10.03
N ALA A 33 -11.38 -14.07 -8.73
CA ALA A 33 -12.61 -14.52 -8.08
C ALA A 33 -13.85 -13.81 -8.64
N ALA A 34 -13.76 -12.48 -8.86
CA ALA A 34 -14.83 -11.70 -9.49
C ALA A 34 -15.14 -12.18 -10.92
N ALA A 35 -14.11 -12.53 -11.70
CA ALA A 35 -14.30 -13.07 -13.05
C ALA A 35 -14.96 -14.45 -13.07
N LEU A 36 -14.77 -15.25 -12.02
CA LEU A 36 -15.32 -16.61 -11.90
C LEU A 36 -16.65 -16.66 -11.14
N SER A 37 -17.14 -15.53 -10.62
CA SER A 37 -18.33 -15.46 -9.74
C SER A 37 -18.24 -16.41 -8.54
N GLU A 38 -17.02 -16.63 -8.03
CA GLU A 38 -16.77 -17.55 -6.93
C GLU A 38 -17.03 -16.89 -5.57
N PRO A 39 -17.50 -17.67 -4.56
CA PRO A 39 -17.72 -17.18 -3.19
C PRO A 39 -16.44 -16.77 -2.44
N GLY A 40 -15.25 -16.95 -3.04
CA GLY A 40 -13.96 -16.59 -2.44
C GLY A 40 -13.72 -15.08 -2.22
N SER A 41 -14.65 -14.21 -2.63
CA SER A 41 -14.55 -12.76 -2.43
C SER A 41 -14.54 -12.36 -0.95
N ALA A 42 -15.26 -13.08 -0.09
CA ALA A 42 -15.34 -12.79 1.35
C ALA A 42 -14.04 -13.13 2.11
N GLU A 43 -13.40 -14.25 1.78
CA GLU A 43 -12.12 -14.63 2.39
C GLU A 43 -10.98 -13.71 1.90
N ALA A 44 -10.96 -13.41 0.60
CA ALA A 44 -10.02 -12.43 0.04
C ALA A 44 -10.19 -11.04 0.68
N HIS A 45 -11.42 -10.64 0.98
CA HIS A 45 -11.74 -9.40 1.69
C HIS A 45 -11.22 -9.40 3.14
N GLN A 46 -11.38 -10.49 3.90
CA GLN A 46 -10.84 -10.56 5.26
C GLN A 46 -9.31 -10.43 5.27
N ARG A 47 -8.63 -11.19 4.40
CA ARG A 47 -7.16 -11.13 4.25
C ARG A 47 -6.69 -9.75 3.81
N TRP A 48 -7.45 -9.10 2.93
CA TRP A 48 -7.18 -7.74 2.49
C TRP A 48 -7.20 -6.74 3.65
N ASN A 49 -8.26 -6.76 4.46
CA ASN A 49 -8.42 -5.87 5.59
C ASN A 49 -7.35 -6.08 6.67
N GLU A 50 -6.93 -7.32 6.90
CA GLU A 50 -5.86 -7.66 7.82
C GLU A 50 -4.51 -7.09 7.34
N VAL A 51 -4.12 -7.35 6.09
CA VAL A 51 -2.85 -6.85 5.53
C VAL A 51 -2.85 -5.32 5.50
N LEU A 52 -3.98 -4.70 5.14
CA LEU A 52 -4.08 -3.25 5.05
C LEU A 52 -3.89 -2.57 6.41
N ARG A 53 -4.66 -2.99 7.43
CA ARG A 53 -4.66 -2.39 8.77
C ARG A 53 -3.31 -2.57 9.45
N HIS A 54 -2.73 -3.76 9.36
CA HIS A 54 -1.46 -4.03 10.05
C HIS A 54 -0.27 -3.45 9.31
N ALA A 55 -0.21 -3.61 7.99
CA ALA A 55 1.06 -3.48 7.28
C ALA A 55 1.28 -2.10 6.64
N MET A 56 0.23 -1.39 6.19
CA MET A 56 0.42 -0.10 5.53
C MET A 56 0.21 1.12 6.45
N GLN A 57 -0.86 1.15 7.24
CA GLN A 57 -1.16 2.31 8.10
C GLN A 57 -0.09 2.51 9.18
N SER A 58 0.24 1.44 9.91
CA SER A 58 1.17 1.51 11.02
C SER A 58 2.60 1.77 10.55
N HIS A 59 3.11 1.01 9.59
CA HIS A 59 4.52 1.08 9.19
C HIS A 59 4.86 2.34 8.39
N HIS A 60 3.96 2.85 7.52
CA HIS A 60 4.20 4.13 6.82
C HIS A 60 4.28 5.28 7.81
N GLN A 61 3.35 5.34 8.77
CA GLN A 61 3.34 6.41 9.77
C GLN A 61 4.55 6.32 10.71
N VAL A 62 4.92 5.12 11.17
CA VAL A 62 6.13 4.90 11.98
C VAL A 62 7.38 5.29 11.19
N PHE A 63 7.46 4.93 9.91
CA PHE A 63 8.57 5.35 9.06
C PHE A 63 8.69 6.87 9.00
N LEU A 64 7.59 7.59 8.72
CA LEU A 64 7.60 9.06 8.68
C LEU A 64 8.05 9.68 10.02
N GLN A 65 7.56 9.14 11.14
CA GLN A 65 7.91 9.60 12.48
C GLN A 65 9.37 9.30 12.84
N SER A 66 9.96 8.25 12.25
CA SER A 66 11.36 7.90 12.49
C SER A 66 12.36 8.81 11.76
N LEU A 67 11.91 9.64 10.81
CA LEU A 67 12.79 10.57 10.08
C LEU A 67 13.18 11.76 10.97
N ASN A 68 14.47 12.08 11.02
CA ASN A 68 14.94 13.28 11.71
C ASN A 68 14.64 14.56 10.90
N THR A 69 14.85 15.74 11.50
CA THR A 69 14.51 17.03 10.87
C THR A 69 15.21 17.27 9.53
N ASP A 70 16.48 16.91 9.41
CA ASP A 70 17.25 17.08 8.16
C ASP A 70 16.73 16.14 7.08
N GLN A 71 16.45 14.88 7.43
CA GLN A 71 15.84 13.90 6.54
C GLN A 71 14.45 14.36 6.06
N GLN A 72 13.63 14.90 6.95
CA GLN A 72 12.31 15.42 6.59
C GLN A 72 12.40 16.63 5.66
N ALA A 73 13.38 17.51 5.86
CA ALA A 73 13.61 18.67 5.00
C ALA A 73 14.06 18.23 3.59
N ASP A 74 15.06 17.35 3.51
CA ASP A 74 15.62 16.85 2.26
C ASP A 74 14.60 16.02 1.46
N LEU A 75 13.72 15.27 2.15
CA LEU A 75 12.74 14.38 1.53
C LEU A 75 11.34 15.01 1.38
N LYS A 76 11.15 16.26 1.79
CA LYS A 76 9.84 16.91 1.92
C LYS A 76 8.90 16.68 0.73
N ASP A 77 9.38 16.89 -0.49
CA ASP A 77 8.56 16.74 -1.69
C ASP A 77 8.23 15.28 -2.01
N ARG A 78 9.13 14.35 -1.67
CA ARG A 78 8.86 12.90 -1.79
C ARG A 78 7.83 12.45 -0.76
N LEU A 79 7.99 12.86 0.50
CA LEU A 79 7.04 12.53 1.57
C LEU A 79 5.64 13.03 1.22
N ARG A 80 5.51 14.27 0.74
CA ARG A 80 4.23 14.81 0.24
C ARG A 80 3.61 13.99 -0.90
N LYS A 81 4.43 13.55 -1.86
CA LYS A 81 3.97 12.69 -2.97
C LYS A 81 3.53 11.31 -2.48
N MET A 82 4.20 10.78 -1.47
CA MET A 82 3.85 9.49 -0.85
C MET A 82 2.55 9.62 -0.05
N ASP A 83 2.40 10.68 0.75
CA ASP A 83 1.17 10.96 1.49
C ASP A 83 -0.02 11.12 0.56
N LYS A 84 0.15 11.83 -0.56
CA LYS A 84 -0.90 11.93 -1.58
C LYS A 84 -1.29 10.56 -2.15
N THR A 85 -0.31 9.75 -2.54
CA THR A 85 -0.58 8.38 -3.03
C THR A 85 -1.26 7.54 -1.95
N TRP A 86 -0.87 7.72 -0.68
CA TRP A 86 -1.45 7.02 0.46
C TRP A 86 -2.90 7.44 0.72
N SER A 87 -3.23 8.73 0.64
CA SER A 87 -4.61 9.21 0.74
C SER A 87 -5.48 8.69 -0.40
N GLU A 88 -4.96 8.67 -1.63
CA GLU A 88 -5.65 8.09 -2.79
C GLU A 88 -5.89 6.58 -2.60
N LEU A 89 -4.90 5.86 -2.08
CA LEU A 89 -5.03 4.43 -1.75
C LEU A 89 -6.07 4.19 -0.66
N SER A 90 -6.00 4.94 0.44
CA SER A 90 -6.93 4.87 1.57
C SER A 90 -8.38 5.05 1.14
N ALA A 91 -8.68 6.09 0.36
CA ALA A 91 -10.03 6.34 -0.14
C ALA A 91 -10.54 5.22 -1.06
N ARG A 92 -9.64 4.62 -1.86
CA ARG A 92 -10.00 3.47 -2.72
C ARG A 92 -10.23 2.20 -1.90
N PHE A 93 -9.46 1.98 -0.84
CA PHE A 93 -9.69 0.89 0.09
C PHE A 93 -11.06 1.02 0.77
N GLU A 94 -11.38 2.20 1.30
CA GLU A 94 -12.69 2.47 1.93
C GLU A 94 -13.85 2.30 0.94
N THR A 95 -13.65 2.65 -0.32
CA THR A 95 -14.68 2.43 -1.36
C THR A 95 -14.85 0.94 -1.65
N MET A 96 -13.77 0.20 -1.82
CA MET A 96 -13.83 -1.23 -2.06
C MET A 96 -14.39 -2.02 -0.86
N ASP A 97 -14.05 -1.61 0.37
CA ASP A 97 -14.59 -2.19 1.60
C ASP A 97 -16.11 -2.02 1.68
N ARG A 98 -16.62 -0.82 1.37
CA ARG A 98 -18.06 -0.57 1.28
C ARG A 98 -18.74 -1.41 0.20
N ASP A 99 -18.17 -1.45 -1.00
CA ASP A 99 -18.71 -2.23 -2.12
C ASP A 99 -18.77 -3.73 -1.79
N LEU A 100 -17.78 -4.24 -1.08
CA LEU A 100 -17.72 -5.66 -0.65
C LEU A 100 -18.65 -5.96 0.54
N ALA A 101 -18.98 -4.96 1.35
CA ALA A 101 -19.97 -5.09 2.41
C ALA A 101 -21.42 -5.12 1.88
N GLU A 102 -21.64 -4.75 0.60
CA GLU A 102 -22.93 -4.96 -0.08
C GLU A 102 -23.18 -6.48 -0.25
N GLY A 103 -24.37 -6.97 0.12
CA GLY A 103 -24.66 -8.43 0.12
C GLY A 103 -24.60 -9.12 -1.26
N THR A 104 -24.50 -8.36 -2.34
CA THR A 104 -24.26 -8.84 -3.71
C THR A 104 -23.34 -7.85 -4.45
N PRO A 105 -22.02 -7.94 -4.26
CA PRO A 105 -21.10 -6.97 -4.83
C PRO A 105 -20.99 -7.16 -6.35
N ASP A 106 -21.09 -6.07 -7.11
CA ASP A 106 -20.98 -6.09 -8.57
C ASP A 106 -19.55 -6.46 -8.99
N ALA A 107 -19.40 -7.62 -9.64
CA ALA A 107 -18.12 -8.15 -10.11
C ALA A 107 -17.36 -7.17 -11.04
N LYS A 108 -18.06 -6.37 -11.86
CA LYS A 108 -17.44 -5.35 -12.72
C LYS A 108 -16.89 -4.19 -11.89
N ARG A 109 -17.63 -3.73 -10.88
CA ARG A 109 -17.16 -2.70 -9.93
C ARG A 109 -15.94 -3.21 -9.15
N LEU A 110 -16.02 -4.42 -8.60
CA LEU A 110 -14.90 -5.03 -7.87
C LEU A 110 -13.65 -5.17 -8.74
N SER A 111 -13.80 -5.60 -10.00
CA SER A 111 -12.67 -5.70 -10.92
C SER A 111 -12.06 -4.33 -11.24
N ALA A 112 -12.87 -3.28 -11.39
CA ALA A 112 -12.39 -1.92 -11.59
C ALA A 112 -11.63 -1.39 -10.37
N HIS A 113 -12.16 -1.61 -9.15
CA HIS A 113 -11.49 -1.25 -7.90
C HIS A 113 -10.15 -1.95 -7.76
N ALA A 114 -10.11 -3.27 -7.97
CA ALA A 114 -8.89 -4.06 -7.91
C ALA A 114 -7.80 -3.55 -8.87
N LYS A 115 -8.18 -3.19 -10.12
CA LYS A 115 -7.25 -2.66 -11.12
C LYS A 115 -6.65 -1.31 -10.71
N GLU A 116 -7.49 -0.42 -10.19
CA GLU A 116 -7.02 0.90 -9.77
C GLU A 116 -6.17 0.84 -8.51
N LEU A 117 -6.49 -0.08 -7.60
CA LEU A 117 -5.68 -0.38 -6.43
C LEU A 117 -4.32 -0.95 -6.83
N GLU A 118 -4.28 -1.91 -7.75
CA GLU A 118 -3.04 -2.46 -8.29
C GLU A 118 -2.13 -1.35 -8.84
N LYS A 119 -2.68 -0.42 -9.62
CA LYS A 119 -1.94 0.72 -10.16
C LYS A 119 -1.39 1.63 -9.06
N SER A 120 -2.20 1.91 -8.04
CA SER A 120 -1.84 2.81 -6.94
C SER A 120 -0.81 2.17 -6.00
N LEU A 121 -0.94 0.87 -5.74
CA LEU A 121 0.01 0.06 -4.97
C LEU A 121 1.36 -0.03 -5.66
N LYS A 122 1.41 -0.26 -6.98
CA LYS A 122 2.65 -0.23 -7.76
C LYS A 122 3.36 1.13 -7.68
N LYS A 123 2.58 2.22 -7.73
CA LYS A 123 3.12 3.58 -7.56
C LYS A 123 3.69 3.77 -6.15
N TRP A 124 2.98 3.36 -5.12
CA TRP A 124 3.43 3.46 -3.72
C TRP A 124 4.68 2.62 -3.46
N GLN A 125 4.70 1.37 -3.94
CA GLN A 125 5.86 0.48 -3.89
C GLN A 125 7.09 1.11 -4.56
N LYS A 126 6.91 1.67 -5.77
CA LYS A 126 7.98 2.37 -6.48
C LYS A 126 8.51 3.55 -5.67
N GLN A 127 7.62 4.34 -5.06
CA GLN A 127 8.03 5.48 -4.22
C GLN A 127 8.85 5.02 -2.99
N HIS A 128 8.48 3.91 -2.34
CA HIS A 128 9.26 3.35 -1.24
C HIS A 128 10.63 2.81 -1.68
N ARG A 129 10.72 2.12 -2.82
CA ARG A 129 12.01 1.66 -3.37
C ARG A 129 12.94 2.83 -3.71
N GLU A 130 12.42 3.83 -4.42
CA GLU A 130 13.20 5.04 -4.73
C GLU A 130 13.68 5.76 -3.46
N LEU A 131 12.84 5.82 -2.43
CA LEU A 131 13.22 6.38 -1.15
C LEU A 131 14.33 5.55 -0.48
N GLY A 132 14.22 4.22 -0.54
CA GLY A 132 15.23 3.29 -0.06
C GLY A 132 16.59 3.49 -0.72
N LEU A 133 16.63 3.72 -2.03
CA LEU A 133 17.86 4.04 -2.77
C LEU A 133 18.50 5.37 -2.31
N GLU A 134 17.68 6.39 -2.07
CA GLU A 134 18.17 7.72 -1.67
C GLU A 134 18.76 7.75 -0.25
N ILE A 135 18.15 7.00 0.67
CA ILE A 135 18.61 6.93 2.06
C ILE A 135 19.56 5.74 2.31
N GLY A 136 20.01 5.06 1.25
CA GLY A 136 21.02 4.01 1.30
C GLY A 136 20.56 2.69 1.93
N VAL A 137 19.26 2.37 1.88
CA VAL A 137 18.68 1.06 2.27
C VAL A 137 18.93 -0.01 1.21
N GLU A 138 18.72 0.34 -0.05
CA GLU A 138 18.91 -0.55 -1.20
C GLU A 138 20.22 -0.16 -1.90
N GLY A 139 21.14 -1.12 -1.95
CA GLY A 139 22.40 -1.07 -2.69
C GLY A 139 22.55 -2.39 -3.44
#